data_AF-A0A1V6RDG7-F1
#
_entry.id   AF-A0A1V6RDG7-F1
#
_cell.length_a   1.000
_cell.length_b   1.000
_cell.length_c   1.000
_cell.angle_alpha   90.00
_cell.angle_beta   90.00
_cell.angle_gamma   90.00
#
_symmetry.space_group_name_H-M   'P 1'
#
loop_
_entity.id
_entity.type
_entity.pdbx_description
1 polymer ?
#
loop_
_entity_poly.entity_id
_entity_poly.type
_entity_poly.pdbx_seq_one_letter_code
_entity_poly.pdbx_strand_id
1 'polypeptide(L)'
;MISGIGDLKDRFSIFWPLNDDDPKPLFWPHLTSLTLEYIPITPCGQWLFKQDDDVEPDYDSDSVGSYYDDMDDTDQDWVPPEDRKFRRFRTKFVHELFNQYYLSAGKAALRMPKLESMLLDVSNRSEHRFWYQVENGVAKVTWLGDDYPRGFEPSDEVLQLWKQVALEHTGRDLVVQFGFEFC
;
A
#
# COMPACT_ATOMS: atom_id res chain seq x y z
N MET A 1 -14.35 -13.17 34.33
CA MET A 1 -12.99 -12.86 33.86
C MET A 1 -12.99 -13.07 32.35
N ILE A 2 -12.51 -12.04 31.66
CA ILE A 2 -12.71 -11.75 30.24
C ILE A 2 -11.85 -12.70 29.39
N SER A 3 -12.43 -13.33 28.38
CA SER A 3 -11.68 -13.90 27.25
C SER A 3 -12.36 -13.43 25.97
N GLY A 4 -12.03 -12.19 25.60
CA GLY A 4 -12.24 -11.65 24.28
C GLY A 4 -10.91 -11.74 23.54
N ILE A 5 -10.69 -12.84 22.83
CA ILE A 5 -9.72 -12.88 21.74
C ILE A 5 -10.57 -13.04 20.48
N GLY A 6 -11.25 -11.96 20.13
CA GLY A 6 -11.85 -11.80 18.82
C GLY A 6 -10.71 -11.69 17.81
N ASP A 7 -10.75 -12.61 16.86
CA ASP A 7 -9.75 -12.93 15.86
C ASP A 7 -9.13 -11.68 15.21
N LEU A 8 -7.82 -11.49 15.37
CA LEU A 8 -7.03 -10.48 14.65
C LEU A 8 -6.97 -10.74 13.13
N LYS A 9 -7.52 -11.87 12.66
CA LYS A 9 -7.63 -12.25 11.24
C LYS A 9 -8.58 -11.36 10.43
N ASP A 10 -9.59 -10.76 11.06
CA ASP A 10 -10.60 -9.99 10.33
C ASP A 10 -10.12 -8.59 9.88
N ARG A 11 -8.97 -8.11 10.36
CA ARG A 11 -8.48 -6.77 10.00
C ARG A 11 -7.79 -6.70 8.64
N PHE A 12 -7.38 -7.84 8.09
CA PHE A 12 -6.64 -7.92 6.83
C PHE A 12 -7.46 -8.54 5.68
N SER A 13 -8.69 -8.98 5.93
CA SER A 13 -9.53 -9.68 4.93
C SER A 13 -10.21 -8.74 3.93
N ILE A 14 -9.97 -7.43 3.97
CA ILE A 14 -10.58 -6.48 3.03
C ILE A 14 -10.06 -6.75 1.60
N PHE A 15 -8.83 -7.24 1.47
CA PHE A 15 -8.15 -7.40 0.18
C PHE A 15 -7.49 -8.77 -0.04
N TRP A 16 -7.57 -9.78 0.85
CA TRP A 16 -6.76 -11.00 0.68
C TRP A 16 -7.27 -12.26 1.42
N PRO A 17 -7.22 -13.49 0.83
CA PRO A 17 -7.35 -13.86 -0.57
C PRO A 17 -8.77 -14.35 -0.92
N LEU A 18 -9.17 -14.07 -2.16
CA LEU A 18 -10.34 -14.62 -2.83
C LEU A 18 -10.00 -16.04 -3.31
N ASN A 19 -10.21 -17.06 -2.48
CA ASN A 19 -10.53 -18.34 -3.09
C ASN A 19 -11.90 -18.17 -3.76
N ASP A 20 -12.03 -18.58 -5.02
CA ASP A 20 -13.31 -18.56 -5.76
C ASP A 20 -14.42 -19.36 -5.04
N ASP A 21 -14.04 -20.13 -4.02
CA ASP A 21 -14.91 -20.98 -3.20
C ASP A 21 -15.58 -20.26 -2.01
N ASP A 22 -15.30 -18.99 -1.71
CA ASP A 22 -15.94 -18.30 -0.58
C ASP A 22 -17.33 -17.71 -0.92
N PRO A 23 -18.37 -17.98 -0.12
CA PRO A 23 -19.76 -17.71 -0.48
C PRO A 23 -20.11 -16.23 -0.24
N LYS A 24 -20.35 -15.53 -1.36
CA LYS A 24 -20.74 -14.11 -1.51
C LYS A 24 -19.63 -13.09 -1.16
N PRO A 25 -18.92 -12.56 -2.17
CA PRO A 25 -18.06 -11.41 -1.95
C PRO A 25 -18.87 -10.22 -1.40
N LEU A 26 -18.27 -9.52 -0.44
CA LEU A 26 -18.84 -8.32 0.17
C LEU A 26 -19.12 -7.26 -0.92
N PHE A 27 -20.28 -6.61 -0.84
CA PHE A 27 -20.71 -5.56 -1.76
C PHE A 27 -21.02 -4.30 -0.96
N TRP A 28 -20.43 -3.18 -1.36
CA TRP A 28 -20.52 -1.91 -0.63
C TRP A 28 -21.16 -0.83 -1.53
N PRO A 29 -22.50 -0.85 -1.70
CA PRO A 29 -23.21 -0.02 -2.69
C PRO A 29 -23.17 1.51 -2.41
N HIS A 30 -22.71 1.90 -1.23
CA HIS A 30 -22.74 3.27 -0.74
C HIS A 30 -21.39 3.79 -0.27
N LEU A 31 -20.34 2.98 -0.34
CA LEU A 31 -19.01 3.41 0.06
C LEU A 31 -18.45 4.37 -0.99
N THR A 32 -18.16 5.60 -0.58
CA THR A 32 -17.64 6.66 -1.45
C THR A 32 -16.16 6.94 -1.23
N SER A 33 -15.65 6.69 -0.03
CA SER A 33 -14.24 6.91 0.30
C SER A 33 -13.69 5.74 1.10
N LEU A 34 -12.47 5.32 0.77
CA LEU A 34 -11.70 4.33 1.51
C LEU A 34 -10.28 4.83 1.70
N THR A 35 -9.79 4.79 2.92
CA THR A 35 -8.39 5.04 3.23
C THR A 35 -7.86 3.89 4.03
N LEU A 36 -6.78 3.28 3.54
CA LEU A 36 -6.12 2.18 4.20
C LEU A 36 -4.64 2.53 4.37
N GLU A 37 -4.21 2.51 5.62
CA GLU A 37 -2.81 2.56 5.97
C GLU A 37 -2.35 1.14 6.34
N TYR A 38 -1.24 0.67 5.77
CA TYR A 38 -0.77 -0.69 6.00
C TYR A 38 0.76 -0.78 6.15
N ILE A 39 1.19 -1.71 6.99
CA ILE A 39 2.60 -2.06 7.15
C ILE A 39 3.02 -2.86 5.89
N PRO A 40 4.22 -2.66 5.34
CA PRO A 40 4.64 -3.27 4.08
C PRO A 40 5.05 -4.76 4.24
N ILE A 41 4.20 -5.54 4.89
CA ILE A 41 4.36 -6.97 5.16
C ILE A 41 3.04 -7.67 4.82
N THR A 42 3.11 -8.73 4.02
CA THR A 42 1.95 -9.55 3.68
C THR A 42 1.47 -10.37 4.89
N PRO A 43 0.24 -10.89 4.88
CA PRO A 43 -0.25 -11.76 5.97
C PRO A 43 0.59 -13.02 6.20
N CYS A 44 1.35 -13.49 5.20
CA CYS A 44 2.29 -14.62 5.34
C CYS A 44 3.70 -14.19 5.76
N GLY A 45 3.91 -12.91 6.10
CA GLY A 45 5.18 -12.39 6.60
C GLY A 45 6.20 -12.02 5.52
N GLN A 46 5.79 -11.88 4.25
CA GLN A 46 6.69 -11.44 3.18
C GLN A 46 6.75 -9.92 3.13
N TRP A 47 7.94 -9.36 2.97
CA TRP A 47 8.12 -7.92 2.85
C TRP A 47 7.79 -7.44 1.43
N LEU A 48 7.04 -6.35 1.32
CA LEU A 48 6.71 -5.71 0.04
C LEU A 48 7.90 -4.95 -0.56
N PHE A 49 8.85 -4.54 0.29
CA PHE A 49 10.11 -3.96 -0.11
C PHE A 49 11.25 -4.91 0.28
N LYS A 50 12.22 -5.08 -0.62
CA LYS A 50 13.46 -5.80 -0.36
C LYS A 50 14.64 -4.83 -0.27
N GLN A 51 15.75 -5.32 0.25
CA GLN A 51 17.00 -4.56 0.28
C GLN A 51 17.40 -4.19 -1.14
N ASP A 52 17.78 -2.93 -1.35
CA ASP A 52 18.38 -2.50 -2.60
C ASP A 52 19.90 -2.67 -2.50
N ASP A 53 20.43 -3.73 -3.11
CA ASP A 53 21.88 -3.99 -3.16
C ASP A 53 22.63 -2.92 -3.98
N ASP A 54 21.90 -2.12 -4.77
CA ASP A 54 22.43 -1.05 -5.61
C ASP A 54 22.49 0.30 -4.88
N VAL A 55 22.09 0.35 -3.59
CA VAL A 55 22.18 1.53 -2.74
C VAL A 55 23.20 1.25 -1.65
N GLU A 56 24.37 1.89 -1.77
CA GLU A 56 25.34 1.91 -0.67
C GLU A 56 24.63 2.48 0.57
N PRO A 57 24.69 1.80 1.72
CA PRO A 57 24.06 2.31 2.92
C PRO A 57 24.68 3.67 3.22
N ASP A 58 23.85 4.71 3.35
CA ASP A 58 24.33 6.01 3.78
C ASP A 58 24.81 5.88 5.24
N TYR A 59 26.12 5.66 5.40
CA TYR A 59 26.75 5.53 6.71
C TYR A 59 26.93 6.88 7.41
N ASP A 60 26.82 8.00 6.66
CA ASP A 60 27.23 9.34 7.06
C ASP A 60 26.06 10.33 7.26
N SER A 61 24.81 9.88 7.13
CA SER A 61 23.69 10.69 7.61
C SER A 61 23.68 10.72 9.14
N ASP A 62 24.38 11.72 9.69
CA ASP A 62 24.31 12.19 11.08
C ASP A 62 22.89 12.64 11.48
N SER A 63 21.91 12.55 10.58
CA SER A 63 20.49 12.59 10.94
C SER A 63 20.08 11.26 11.56
N VAL A 64 20.74 10.88 12.66
CA VAL A 64 20.14 10.04 13.68
C VAL A 64 18.89 10.78 14.13
N GLY A 65 17.73 10.33 13.63
CA GLY A 65 16.46 10.88 14.07
C GLY A 65 16.43 10.85 15.59
N SER A 66 16.20 12.02 16.18
CA SER A 66 16.19 12.31 17.62
C SER A 66 15.21 11.45 18.45
N TYR A 67 14.58 10.45 17.84
CA TYR A 67 13.60 9.56 18.46
C TYR A 67 14.24 8.32 19.10
N TYR A 68 15.39 7.84 18.60
CA TYR A 68 16.05 6.65 19.14
C TYR A 68 17.11 6.97 20.20
N ASP A 69 17.71 8.16 20.14
CA ASP A 69 18.60 8.66 21.20
C ASP A 69 17.83 9.03 22.49
N ASP A 70 16.50 9.22 22.38
CA ASP A 70 15.61 9.57 23.49
C ASP A 70 14.85 8.35 24.09
N MET A 71 15.05 7.12 23.58
CA MET A 71 14.48 5.90 24.18
C MET A 71 15.40 5.34 25.27
N ASP A 72 14.80 4.82 26.36
CA ASP A 72 15.52 4.15 27.44
C ASP A 72 16.26 2.90 26.91
N ASP A 73 17.45 2.61 27.44
CA ASP A 73 18.39 1.59 26.94
C ASP A 73 17.73 0.19 26.80
N THR A 74 16.66 -0.06 27.57
CA THR A 74 15.93 -1.34 27.57
C THR A 74 15.03 -1.55 26.35
N ASP A 75 14.64 -0.50 25.64
CA ASP A 75 13.75 -0.58 24.46
C ASP A 75 14.54 -0.78 23.16
N GLN A 76 15.84 -0.41 23.16
CA GLN A 76 16.72 -0.60 22.01
C GLN A 76 16.95 -2.08 21.69
N ASP A 77 16.94 -2.97 22.69
CA ASP A 77 17.23 -4.40 22.52
C ASP A 77 16.13 -5.20 21.83
N TRP A 78 14.90 -4.67 21.76
CA TRP A 78 13.76 -5.34 21.12
C TRP A 78 13.72 -5.17 19.59
N VAL A 79 14.46 -4.21 19.06
CA VAL A 79 14.56 -3.95 17.62
C VAL A 79 15.84 -4.62 17.09
N PRO A 80 15.81 -5.43 16.02
CA PRO A 80 17.04 -5.95 15.41
C PRO A 80 17.99 -4.80 14.99
N PRO A 81 19.32 -4.91 15.16
CA PRO A 81 20.27 -3.84 14.83
C PRO A 81 20.11 -3.24 13.41
N GLU A 82 19.72 -4.07 12.45
CA GLU A 82 19.39 -3.70 11.07
C GLU A 82 18.15 -2.79 10.95
N ASP A 83 17.23 -2.86 11.90
CA ASP A 83 15.98 -2.08 11.96
C ASP A 83 16.10 -0.84 12.88
N ARG A 84 17.18 -0.74 13.69
CA ARG A 84 17.41 0.36 14.67
C ARG A 84 17.80 1.70 14.05
N LYS A 85 18.33 1.72 12.82
CA LYS A 85 18.67 2.97 12.14
C LYS A 85 17.52 3.37 11.23
N PHE A 86 17.25 4.67 11.12
CA PHE A 86 16.40 5.32 10.09
C PHE A 86 16.90 5.08 8.65
N ARG A 87 17.71 4.04 8.45
CA ARG A 87 18.27 3.65 7.18
C ARG A 87 17.21 2.87 6.44
N ARG A 88 17.00 3.37 5.24
CA ARG A 88 16.32 2.80 4.09
C ARG A 88 16.80 1.37 3.78
N PHE A 89 16.61 0.41 4.67
CA PHE A 89 17.15 -0.95 4.55
C PHE A 89 16.37 -1.78 3.51
N ARG A 90 15.10 -1.43 3.24
CA ARG A 90 14.22 -2.09 2.27
C ARG A 90 13.47 -0.99 1.49
N THR A 91 14.02 -0.60 0.35
CA THR A 91 13.45 0.44 -0.56
C THR A 91 13.07 -0.10 -1.92
N LYS A 92 13.59 -1.27 -2.30
CA LYS A 92 13.36 -1.84 -3.63
C LYS A 92 12.02 -2.56 -3.67
N PHE A 93 11.14 -2.15 -4.58
CA PHE A 93 9.84 -2.78 -4.77
C PHE A 93 9.95 -4.28 -5.07
N VAL A 94 9.16 -5.09 -4.37
CA VAL A 94 8.83 -6.44 -4.81
C VAL A 94 7.58 -6.33 -5.69
N HIS A 95 7.79 -6.05 -6.99
CA HIS A 95 6.71 -5.71 -7.94
C HIS A 95 5.57 -6.73 -7.95
N GLU A 96 5.88 -8.03 -7.85
CA GLU A 96 4.86 -9.09 -7.85
C GLU A 96 3.87 -8.94 -6.69
N LEU A 97 4.36 -8.69 -5.47
CA LEU A 97 3.52 -8.56 -4.29
C LEU A 97 2.69 -7.27 -4.34
N PHE A 98 3.27 -6.17 -4.80
CA PHE A 98 2.53 -4.93 -5.01
C PHE A 98 1.45 -5.07 -6.09
N ASN A 99 1.75 -5.76 -7.20
CA ASN A 99 0.76 -6.04 -8.23
C ASN A 99 -0.41 -6.85 -7.66
N GLN A 100 -0.14 -7.90 -6.88
CA GLN A 100 -1.20 -8.66 -6.19
C GLN A 100 -2.06 -7.79 -5.28
N TYR A 101 -1.45 -6.84 -4.59
CA TYR A 101 -2.16 -5.88 -3.75
C TYR A 101 -3.10 -4.97 -4.57
N TYR A 102 -2.59 -4.39 -5.65
CA TYR A 102 -3.39 -3.52 -6.54
C TYR A 102 -4.47 -4.26 -7.31
N LEU A 103 -4.24 -5.51 -7.68
CA LEU A 103 -5.26 -6.37 -8.26
C LEU A 103 -6.39 -6.62 -7.25
N SER A 104 -6.04 -6.88 -6.00
CA SER A 104 -7.03 -7.10 -4.96
C SER A 104 -7.84 -5.84 -4.64
N ALA A 105 -7.16 -4.70 -4.56
CA ALA A 105 -7.81 -3.40 -4.40
C ALA A 105 -8.75 -3.07 -5.57
N GLY A 106 -8.33 -3.31 -6.81
CA GLY A 106 -9.19 -3.11 -7.99
C GLY A 106 -10.42 -4.02 -7.99
N LYS A 107 -10.26 -5.31 -7.62
CA LYS A 107 -11.38 -6.24 -7.48
C LYS A 107 -12.37 -5.81 -6.40
N ALA A 108 -11.88 -5.27 -5.28
CA ALA A 108 -12.72 -4.70 -4.24
C ALA A 108 -13.43 -3.42 -4.73
N ALA A 109 -12.74 -2.55 -5.48
CA ALA A 109 -13.31 -1.34 -6.05
C ALA A 109 -14.49 -1.64 -7.00
N LEU A 110 -14.43 -2.70 -7.81
CA LEU A 110 -15.57 -3.15 -8.64
C LEU A 110 -16.83 -3.53 -7.83
N ARG A 111 -16.68 -3.77 -6.52
CA ARG A 111 -17.80 -4.02 -5.59
C ARG A 111 -18.23 -2.77 -4.83
N MET A 112 -17.68 -1.61 -5.17
CA MET A 112 -17.92 -0.30 -4.55
C MET A 112 -18.36 0.70 -5.64
N PRO A 113 -19.57 0.56 -6.21
CA PRO A 113 -19.98 1.33 -7.40
C PRO A 113 -20.11 2.85 -7.20
N LYS A 114 -20.09 3.32 -5.95
CA LYS A 114 -20.12 4.75 -5.61
C LYS A 114 -18.76 5.27 -5.12
N LEU A 115 -17.69 4.49 -5.27
CA LEU A 115 -16.37 4.87 -4.82
C LEU A 115 -15.86 6.07 -5.62
N GLU A 116 -15.60 7.15 -4.91
CA GLU A 116 -15.05 8.41 -5.43
C GLU A 116 -13.58 8.57 -5.04
N SER A 117 -13.12 7.93 -3.96
CA SER A 117 -11.73 8.03 -3.51
C SER A 117 -11.26 6.75 -2.84
N MET A 118 -10.10 6.22 -3.24
CA MET A 118 -9.40 5.15 -2.52
C MET A 118 -7.93 5.51 -2.36
N LEU A 119 -7.50 5.67 -1.11
CA LEU A 119 -6.12 5.94 -0.74
C LEU A 119 -5.53 4.71 -0.05
N LEU A 120 -4.44 4.17 -0.61
CA LEU A 120 -3.66 3.09 -0.01
C LEU A 120 -2.28 3.65 0.30
N ASP A 121 -1.94 3.73 1.58
CA ASP A 121 -0.72 4.35 2.07
C ASP A 121 0.10 3.34 2.88
N VAL A 122 1.42 3.35 2.67
CA VAL A 122 2.32 2.50 3.44
C VAL A 122 2.67 3.21 4.75
N SER A 123 2.26 2.61 5.88
CA SER A 123 2.50 3.17 7.21
C SER A 123 4.00 3.30 7.51
N ASN A 124 4.37 4.31 8.31
CA ASN A 124 5.70 4.47 8.92
C ASN A 124 6.90 4.60 7.96
N ARG A 125 6.69 4.58 6.63
CA ARG A 125 7.70 4.85 5.60
C ARG A 125 7.01 5.52 4.42
N SER A 126 7.08 6.84 4.38
CA SER A 126 6.53 7.66 3.30
C SER A 126 7.35 7.50 2.03
N GLU A 127 7.22 6.37 1.34
CA GLU A 127 7.92 6.16 0.06
C GLU A 127 6.99 5.63 -1.05
N HIS A 128 5.76 5.18 -0.72
CA HIS A 128 4.84 4.71 -1.74
C HIS A 128 3.36 4.85 -1.37
N ARG A 129 2.60 5.51 -2.25
CA ARG A 129 1.16 5.73 -2.09
C ARG A 129 0.44 5.46 -3.39
N PHE A 130 -0.73 4.84 -3.28
CA PHE A 130 -1.68 4.72 -4.38
C PHE A 130 -2.93 5.52 -4.10
N TRP A 131 -3.37 6.31 -5.08
CA TRP A 131 -4.61 7.06 -4.99
C TRP A 131 -5.47 6.85 -6.23
N TYR A 132 -6.68 6.36 -6.02
CA TYR A 132 -7.77 6.41 -6.99
C TYR A 132 -8.71 7.55 -6.61
N GLN A 133 -9.10 8.37 -7.58
CA GLN A 133 -10.07 9.45 -7.40
C GLN A 133 -11.01 9.59 -8.60
N VAL A 134 -12.24 9.99 -8.34
CA VAL A 134 -13.20 10.42 -9.35
C VAL A 134 -13.49 11.90 -9.16
N GLU A 135 -13.04 12.72 -10.11
CA GLU A 135 -13.29 14.16 -10.12
C GLU A 135 -14.02 14.55 -11.40
N ASN A 136 -15.13 15.28 -11.28
CA ASN A 136 -15.93 15.72 -12.44
C ASN A 136 -16.32 14.57 -13.39
N GLY A 137 -16.55 13.37 -12.82
CA GLY A 137 -16.87 12.16 -13.57
C GLY A 137 -15.71 11.57 -14.37
N VAL A 138 -14.47 11.92 -14.03
CA VAL A 138 -13.26 11.31 -14.61
C VAL A 138 -12.52 10.57 -13.50
N ALA A 139 -12.30 9.28 -13.71
CA ALA A 139 -11.50 8.46 -12.81
C ALA A 139 -10.00 8.62 -13.12
N LYS A 140 -9.21 8.78 -12.06
CA LYS A 140 -7.77 8.93 -12.09
C LYS A 140 -7.14 7.97 -11.09
N VAL A 141 -6.05 7.32 -11.48
CA VAL A 141 -5.14 6.61 -10.57
C VAL A 141 -3.78 7.29 -10.57
N THR A 142 -3.17 7.35 -9.40
CA THR A 142 -1.84 7.91 -9.18
C THR A 142 -1.04 6.95 -8.32
N TRP A 143 0.11 6.51 -8.82
CA TRP A 143 1.15 5.89 -8.00
C TRP A 143 2.21 6.94 -7.69
N LEU A 144 2.41 7.21 -6.41
CA LEU A 144 3.39 8.15 -5.91
C LEU A 144 4.50 7.38 -5.21
N GLY A 145 5.74 7.74 -5.47
CA GLY A 145 6.85 7.25 -4.67
C GLY A 145 8.11 8.10 -4.83
N ASP A 146 8.98 8.04 -3.84
CA ASP A 146 10.08 9.00 -3.66
C ASP A 146 11.29 8.72 -4.56
N ASP A 147 11.45 7.49 -5.07
CA ASP A 147 12.69 7.05 -5.72
C ASP A 147 12.57 6.98 -7.26
N TYR A 148 12.86 8.10 -7.94
CA TYR A 148 13.17 8.08 -9.38
C TYR A 148 14.67 7.80 -9.61
N PRO A 149 15.07 6.94 -10.58
CA PRO A 149 14.26 6.25 -11.58
C PRO A 149 13.77 4.84 -11.19
N ARG A 150 13.79 4.47 -9.91
CA ARG A 150 13.44 3.12 -9.41
C ARG A 150 11.97 3.00 -8.95
N GLY A 151 11.09 3.80 -9.56
CA GLY A 151 9.68 3.87 -9.17
C GLY A 151 8.95 2.56 -9.42
N PHE A 152 7.84 2.37 -8.71
CA PHE A 152 6.98 1.22 -8.96
C PHE A 152 6.32 1.31 -10.35
N GLU A 153 6.50 0.25 -11.14
CA GLU A 153 5.81 0.05 -12.40
C GLU A 153 4.72 -1.02 -12.22
N PRO A 154 3.41 -0.65 -12.30
CA PRO A 154 2.32 -1.61 -12.26
C PRO A 154 2.33 -2.49 -13.51
N SER A 155 1.96 -3.76 -13.35
CA SER A 155 1.79 -4.65 -14.49
C SER A 155 0.64 -4.21 -15.40
N ASP A 156 0.66 -4.68 -16.66
CA ASP A 156 -0.45 -4.48 -17.59
C ASP A 156 -1.78 -4.98 -17.01
N GLU A 157 -1.76 -6.09 -16.26
CA GLU A 157 -2.95 -6.65 -15.62
C GLU A 157 -3.58 -5.68 -14.62
N VAL A 158 -2.75 -5.04 -13.77
CA VAL A 158 -3.19 -4.00 -12.84
C VAL A 158 -3.82 -2.84 -13.61
N LEU A 159 -3.15 -2.36 -14.67
CA LEU A 159 -3.66 -1.26 -15.48
C LEU A 159 -4.99 -1.59 -16.17
N GLN A 160 -5.15 -2.80 -16.72
CA GLN A 160 -6.40 -3.22 -17.35
C GLN A 160 -7.55 -3.33 -16.33
N LEU A 161 -7.28 -3.85 -15.14
CA LEU A 161 -8.29 -3.93 -14.09
C LEU A 161 -8.75 -2.52 -13.65
N TRP A 162 -7.82 -1.59 -13.43
CA TRP A 162 -8.20 -0.24 -13.04
C TRP A 162 -8.90 0.54 -14.16
N LYS A 163 -8.60 0.23 -15.44
CA LYS A 163 -9.38 0.74 -16.58
C LYS A 163 -10.82 0.23 -16.54
N GLN A 164 -11.03 -1.04 -16.19
CA GLN A 164 -12.37 -1.59 -15.98
C GLN A 164 -13.09 -0.87 -14.84
N VAL A 165 -12.43 -0.66 -13.69
CA VAL A 165 -13.00 0.09 -12.56
C VAL A 165 -13.44 1.49 -12.99
N ALA A 166 -12.59 2.22 -13.72
CA ALA A 166 -12.93 3.54 -14.23
C ALA A 166 -14.17 3.51 -15.15
N LEU A 167 -14.21 2.56 -16.08
CA LEU A 167 -15.32 2.39 -17.01
C LEU A 167 -16.63 2.07 -16.27
N GLU A 168 -16.61 1.20 -15.28
CA GLU A 168 -17.81 0.84 -14.49
C GLU A 168 -18.29 1.99 -13.59
N HIS A 169 -17.37 2.76 -13.01
CA HIS A 169 -17.72 3.85 -12.09
C HIS A 169 -18.13 5.13 -12.80
N THR A 170 -17.56 5.40 -13.98
CA THR A 170 -17.69 6.72 -14.65
C THR A 170 -18.16 6.65 -16.09
N GLY A 171 -18.13 5.46 -16.72
CA GLY A 171 -18.41 5.31 -18.16
C GLY A 171 -17.32 5.92 -19.06
N ARG A 172 -16.13 6.22 -18.52
CA ARG A 172 -15.03 6.87 -19.22
C ARG A 172 -13.71 6.15 -18.98
N ASP A 173 -12.74 6.46 -19.83
CA ASP A 173 -11.38 5.93 -19.71
C ASP A 173 -10.67 6.44 -18.46
N LEU A 174 -9.75 5.61 -17.96
CA LEU A 174 -8.92 5.92 -16.81
C LEU A 174 -7.77 6.86 -17.19
N VAL A 175 -7.57 7.89 -16.37
CA VAL A 175 -6.34 8.70 -16.39
C VAL A 175 -5.30 8.07 -15.47
N VAL A 176 -4.11 7.79 -15.98
CA VAL A 176 -2.99 7.22 -15.22
C VAL A 176 -1.90 8.26 -15.01
N GLN A 177 -1.44 8.42 -13.78
CA GLN A 177 -0.35 9.32 -13.42
C GLN A 177 0.69 8.63 -12.53
N PHE A 178 1.93 9.06 -12.68
CA PHE A 178 3.05 8.71 -11.81
C PHE A 178 3.66 10.03 -11.33
N GLY A 179 3.93 10.16 -10.02
CA GLY A 179 4.36 11.44 -9.45
C GLY A 179 5.22 11.30 -8.20
N PHE A 180 5.73 12.45 -7.73
CA PHE A 180 6.70 12.54 -6.62
C PHE A 180 6.21 13.32 -5.40
N GLU A 181 5.07 14.02 -5.47
CA GLU A 181 4.36 14.64 -4.34
C GLU A 181 3.13 15.40 -4.88
N PHE A 182 2.10 15.62 -4.05
CA PHE A 182 1.04 16.58 -4.35
C PHE A 182 1.57 17.98 -4.01
N CYS A 183 1.85 18.80 -5.04
CA CYS A 183 1.96 20.25 -4.88
C CYS A 183 0.57 20.88 -4.86
#